data_AF-A0A2S5CQQ6-F1
#
_entry.id   AF-A0A2S5CQQ6-F1
#
_cell.length_a   1.000
_cell.length_b   1.000
_cell.length_c   1.000
_cell.angle_alpha   90.00
_cell.angle_beta   90.00
_cell.angle_gamma   90.00
#
_symmetry.space_group_name_H-M   'P 1'
#
loop_
_entity.id
_entity.type
_entity.pdbx_description
1 polymer ?
#
loop_
_entity_poly.entity_id
_entity_poly.type
_entity_poly.pdbx_seq_one_letter_code
_entity_poly.pdbx_strand_id
1 'polypeptide(L)'
;MKPIAICCLLLASFLVAGNGVGKENLPAGHLMHFDNLNKFGGGYSLDVFDDKKIHAALKKLLGKYLSQFKDNLSVSDGIAINTAGALETSGCAQHLCTIEDATLYMHASGEIYAAIHTDKKVLYFTTDAEYKAKPIDPIVRFMKAFPEAQLVLMSK
;
A
#
# COMPACT_ATOMS: atom_id res chain seq x y z
N MET A 1 67.89 34.07 -4.75
CA MET A 1 66.52 34.26 -4.23
C MET A 1 65.67 33.09 -4.70
N LYS A 2 65.05 32.33 -3.79
CA LYS A 2 63.97 31.35 -4.06
C LYS A 2 62.63 31.97 -3.63
N PRO A 3 61.53 31.68 -4.34
CA PRO A 3 60.52 30.67 -3.91
C PRO A 3 60.14 29.73 -5.08
N ILE A 4 59.84 28.43 -4.98
CA ILE A 4 58.79 27.62 -4.29
C ILE A 4 57.33 27.97 -4.68
N ALA A 5 56.64 26.90 -5.14
CA ALA A 5 55.19 26.72 -5.35
C ALA A 5 54.60 27.47 -6.57
N ILE A 6 53.65 26.93 -7.35
CA ILE A 6 52.39 26.31 -6.91
C ILE A 6 51.98 25.19 -7.90
N CYS A 7 51.80 24.01 -7.32
CA CYS A 7 51.04 22.90 -7.88
C CYS A 7 49.56 23.34 -7.98
N CYS A 8 48.99 23.37 -9.18
CA CYS A 8 47.57 23.64 -9.38
C CYS A 8 46.75 22.44 -8.89
N LEU A 9 46.39 22.49 -7.62
CA LEU A 9 45.37 21.68 -6.97
C LEU A 9 44.17 22.59 -6.67
N LEU A 10 42.96 22.07 -6.90
CA LEU A 10 41.63 22.61 -6.56
C LEU A 10 41.09 23.62 -7.59
N LEU A 11 39.85 23.55 -8.08
CA LEU A 11 38.63 23.10 -7.42
C LEU A 11 37.78 22.18 -8.30
N ALA A 12 37.25 21.14 -7.64
CA ALA A 12 36.04 20.45 -8.04
C ALA A 12 34.91 21.46 -8.24
N SER A 13 34.38 21.53 -9.46
CA SER A 13 33.06 22.08 -9.72
C SER A 13 32.08 20.92 -9.85
N PHE A 14 31.70 20.36 -8.71
CA PHE A 14 30.40 19.70 -8.58
C PHE A 14 29.34 20.79 -8.67
N LEU A 15 28.89 21.09 -9.89
CA LEU A 15 27.60 21.73 -10.09
C LEU A 15 26.56 20.63 -10.20
N VAL A 16 25.98 20.36 -9.04
CA VAL A 16 24.75 19.60 -8.84
C VAL A 16 23.66 20.23 -9.70
N ALA A 17 23.40 19.63 -10.85
CA ALA A 17 22.07 19.68 -11.45
C ALA A 17 21.26 18.54 -10.82
N GLY A 18 20.83 18.77 -9.58
CA GLY A 18 19.81 17.95 -8.94
C GLY A 18 18.49 18.27 -9.58
N ASN A 19 18.10 17.48 -10.58
CA ASN A 19 16.73 17.43 -11.05
C ASN A 19 16.41 16.02 -11.53
N GLY A 20 15.44 15.41 -10.84
CA GLY A 20 14.48 14.55 -11.50
C GLY A 20 14.87 13.08 -11.63
N VAL A 21 14.50 12.32 -10.61
CA VAL A 21 13.89 10.99 -10.71
C VAL A 21 14.58 10.05 -11.71
N GLY A 22 15.50 9.23 -11.20
CA GLY A 22 15.75 7.92 -11.78
C GLY A 22 14.44 7.12 -11.75
N LYS A 23 13.62 7.25 -12.79
CA LYS A 23 12.68 6.19 -13.17
C LYS A 23 13.54 5.07 -13.71
N GLU A 24 14.07 4.28 -12.79
CA GLU A 24 14.54 2.95 -13.15
C GLU A 24 13.34 2.25 -13.79
N ASN A 25 13.49 1.94 -15.08
CA ASN A 25 12.52 1.24 -15.89
C ASN A 25 12.29 -0.15 -15.29
N LEU A 26 11.42 -0.24 -14.29
CA LEU A 26 10.70 -1.48 -14.03
C LEU A 26 9.87 -1.77 -15.28
N PRO A 27 9.95 -2.97 -15.88
CA PRO A 27 9.12 -3.30 -17.01
C PRO A 27 7.65 -3.09 -16.61
N ALA A 28 6.96 -2.21 -17.33
CA ALA A 28 5.56 -1.83 -17.14
C ALA A 28 4.54 -2.99 -17.32
N GLY A 29 5.01 -4.24 -17.28
CA GLY A 29 4.24 -5.46 -17.53
C GLY A 29 3.81 -6.24 -16.29
N HIS A 30 3.97 -5.70 -15.08
CA HIS A 30 3.70 -6.46 -13.85
C HIS A 30 2.62 -5.90 -12.90
N LEU A 31 2.13 -4.68 -13.14
CA LEU A 31 1.04 -4.08 -12.36
C LEU A 31 -0.27 -4.19 -13.15
N MET A 32 -1.28 -4.83 -12.56
CA MET A 32 -2.62 -4.86 -13.15
C MET A 32 -3.27 -3.50 -12.95
N HIS A 33 -3.54 -2.78 -14.04
CA HIS A 33 -4.33 -1.56 -13.97
C HIS A 33 -5.78 -1.88 -13.56
N PHE A 34 -6.31 -1.15 -12.58
CA PHE A 34 -7.71 -1.25 -12.17
C PHE A 34 -8.51 -0.14 -12.84
N ASP A 35 -9.38 -0.54 -13.76
CA ASP A 35 -10.22 0.39 -14.49
C ASP A 35 -11.29 1.00 -13.57
N ASN A 36 -11.32 2.32 -13.49
CA ASN A 36 -12.41 3.11 -12.90
C ASN A 36 -12.81 2.70 -11.46
N LEU A 37 -11.89 2.83 -10.51
CA LEU A 37 -12.18 2.60 -9.08
C LEU A 37 -13.34 3.46 -8.55
N ASN A 38 -13.60 4.63 -9.15
CA ASN A 38 -14.69 5.52 -8.75
C ASN A 38 -16.08 4.86 -8.80
N LYS A 39 -16.26 3.80 -9.61
CA LYS A 39 -17.54 3.08 -9.69
C LYS A 39 -17.95 2.43 -8.36
N PHE A 40 -17.00 2.22 -7.45
CA PHE A 40 -17.27 1.64 -6.13
C PHE A 40 -17.57 2.69 -5.06
N GLY A 41 -17.35 3.99 -5.34
CA GLY A 41 -17.53 5.05 -4.36
C GLY A 41 -18.95 5.09 -3.79
N GLY A 42 -19.07 5.07 -2.46
CA GLY A 42 -20.36 5.02 -1.76
C GLY A 42 -21.04 3.65 -1.74
N GLY A 43 -20.44 2.62 -2.36
CA GLY A 43 -20.90 1.24 -2.31
C GLY A 43 -20.43 0.47 -1.07
N TYR A 44 -20.74 -0.83 -1.03
CA TYR A 44 -20.32 -1.72 0.04
C TYR A 44 -18.90 -2.24 -0.21
N SER A 45 -18.12 -2.44 0.85
CA SER A 45 -16.74 -2.93 0.75
C SER A 45 -16.63 -4.26 0.01
N LEU A 46 -17.67 -5.10 0.08
CA LEU A 46 -17.68 -6.40 -0.58
C LEU A 46 -17.86 -6.31 -2.10
N ASP A 47 -18.38 -5.19 -2.62
CA ASP A 47 -18.62 -4.98 -4.05
C ASP A 47 -17.30 -5.02 -4.86
N VAL A 48 -16.15 -4.71 -4.22
CA VAL A 48 -14.83 -4.79 -4.88
C VAL A 48 -14.47 -6.21 -5.32
N PHE A 49 -15.01 -7.25 -4.65
CA PHE A 49 -14.72 -8.65 -4.95
C PHE A 49 -15.55 -9.21 -6.10
N ASP A 50 -16.56 -8.47 -6.55
CA ASP A 50 -17.36 -8.82 -7.73
C ASP A 50 -16.64 -8.44 -9.03
N ASP A 51 -15.67 -7.52 -8.95
CA ASP A 51 -14.79 -7.22 -10.08
C ASP A 51 -13.74 -8.32 -10.26
N LYS A 52 -13.76 -8.95 -11.43
CA LYS A 52 -12.90 -10.10 -11.75
C LYS A 52 -11.41 -9.79 -11.64
N LYS A 53 -10.97 -8.58 -12.06
CA LYS A 53 -9.54 -8.22 -12.02
C LYS A 53 -9.09 -7.96 -10.59
N ILE A 54 -9.88 -7.20 -9.84
CA ILE A 54 -9.58 -6.88 -8.43
C ILE A 54 -9.59 -8.16 -7.60
N HIS A 55 -10.61 -9.01 -7.73
CA HIS A 55 -10.67 -10.29 -7.04
C HIS A 55 -9.46 -11.16 -7.36
N ALA A 56 -9.08 -11.31 -8.64
CA ALA A 56 -7.91 -12.09 -9.01
C ALA A 56 -6.61 -11.54 -8.37
N ALA A 57 -6.44 -10.22 -8.34
CA ALA A 57 -5.30 -9.57 -7.71
C ALA A 57 -5.28 -9.78 -6.19
N LEU A 58 -6.41 -9.57 -5.51
CA LEU A 58 -6.55 -9.82 -4.06
C LEU A 58 -6.34 -11.28 -3.70
N LYS A 59 -6.87 -12.21 -4.49
CA LYS A 59 -6.65 -13.66 -4.31
C LYS A 59 -5.18 -14.03 -4.42
N LYS A 60 -4.46 -13.45 -5.39
CA LYS A 60 -3.02 -13.67 -5.56
C LYS A 60 -2.23 -13.08 -4.39
N LEU A 61 -2.60 -11.88 -3.92
CA LEU A 61 -1.92 -11.17 -2.83
C LEU A 61 -2.15 -11.84 -1.47
N LEU A 62 -3.40 -12.11 -1.12
CA LEU A 62 -3.81 -12.58 0.21
C LEU A 62 -3.73 -14.10 0.34
N GLY A 63 -3.83 -14.84 -0.76
CA GLY A 63 -3.79 -16.30 -0.76
C GLY A 63 -4.81 -16.90 0.20
N LYS A 64 -4.32 -17.65 1.20
CA LYS A 64 -5.16 -18.29 2.22
C LYS A 64 -5.94 -17.30 3.11
N TYR A 65 -5.53 -16.03 3.17
CA TYR A 65 -6.17 -15.01 3.99
C TYR A 65 -7.34 -14.32 3.30
N LEU A 66 -7.62 -14.63 2.03
CA LEU A 66 -8.69 -13.96 1.27
C LEU A 66 -10.07 -14.11 1.94
N SER A 67 -10.40 -15.30 2.46
CA SER A 67 -11.71 -15.52 3.11
C SER A 67 -11.85 -14.65 4.36
N GLN A 68 -10.87 -14.73 5.26
CA GLN A 68 -10.83 -13.90 6.47
C GLN A 68 -10.88 -12.42 6.13
N PHE A 69 -10.15 -11.97 5.10
CA PHE A 69 -10.18 -10.58 4.68
C PHE A 69 -11.57 -10.12 4.23
N LYS A 70 -12.30 -10.96 3.48
CA LYS A 70 -13.70 -10.67 3.09
C LYS A 70 -14.61 -10.62 4.31
N ASP A 71 -14.48 -11.59 5.21
CA ASP A 71 -15.28 -11.65 6.43
C ASP A 71 -15.04 -10.41 7.30
N ASN A 72 -13.79 -9.98 7.44
CA ASN A 72 -13.39 -8.77 8.15
C ASN A 72 -13.80 -7.46 7.45
N LEU A 73 -14.38 -7.50 6.24
CA LEU A 73 -14.94 -6.33 5.55
C LEU A 73 -16.47 -6.39 5.49
N SER A 74 -17.11 -7.36 6.14
CA SER A 74 -18.56 -7.59 6.06
C SER A 74 -19.39 -6.51 6.75
N VAL A 75 -18.89 -5.96 7.85
CA VAL A 75 -19.48 -4.80 8.52
C VAL A 75 -18.57 -3.62 8.28
N SER A 76 -18.96 -2.71 7.39
CA SER A 76 -18.12 -1.60 6.95
C SER A 76 -18.86 -0.28 6.84
N ASP A 77 -18.08 0.81 6.87
CA ASP A 77 -18.56 2.17 6.61
C ASP A 77 -18.73 2.46 5.10
N GLY A 78 -18.55 1.44 4.25
CA GLY A 78 -18.57 1.56 2.79
C GLY A 78 -17.21 1.91 2.18
N ILE A 79 -17.25 2.35 0.93
CA ILE A 79 -16.05 2.66 0.13
C ILE A 79 -15.91 4.16 -0.07
N ALA A 80 -14.77 4.71 0.34
CA ALA A 80 -14.34 6.05 0.05
C ALA A 80 -13.41 6.08 -1.17
N ILE A 81 -13.48 7.18 -1.93
CA ILE A 81 -12.53 7.47 -3.01
C ILE A 81 -11.81 8.76 -2.61
N ASN A 82 -10.49 8.70 -2.48
CA ASN A 82 -9.72 9.88 -2.10
C ASN A 82 -9.46 10.80 -3.30
N THR A 83 -8.85 11.96 -3.05
CA THR A 83 -8.60 12.98 -4.10
C THR A 83 -7.62 12.52 -5.18
N ALA A 84 -6.81 11.49 -4.91
CA ALA A 84 -5.94 10.85 -5.89
C ALA A 84 -6.66 9.75 -6.70
N GLY A 85 -7.96 9.53 -6.48
CA GLY A 85 -8.74 8.48 -7.11
C GLY A 85 -8.44 7.08 -6.58
N ALA A 86 -7.77 6.97 -5.43
CA ALA A 86 -7.54 5.70 -4.78
C ALA A 86 -8.76 5.29 -3.95
N LEU A 87 -9.04 3.99 -3.97
CA LEU A 87 -10.09 3.37 -3.18
C LEU A 87 -9.59 3.14 -1.76
N GLU A 88 -10.38 3.55 -0.76
CA GLU A 88 -10.14 3.24 0.65
C GLU A 88 -11.39 2.60 1.24
N THR A 89 -11.22 1.51 1.98
CA THR A 89 -12.30 0.92 2.76
C THR A 89 -11.76 0.18 3.98
N SER A 90 -12.57 0.06 5.01
CA SER A 90 -12.27 -0.68 6.23
C SER A 90 -13.55 -1.25 6.82
N GLY A 91 -13.41 -2.33 7.57
CA GLY A 91 -14.52 -2.93 8.27
C GLY A 91 -14.05 -3.90 9.34
N CYS A 92 -15.02 -4.62 9.86
CA CYS A 92 -14.83 -5.68 10.82
C CYS A 92 -15.59 -6.95 10.45
N ALA A 93 -15.19 -8.05 11.08
CA ALA A 93 -15.96 -9.27 11.06
C ALA A 93 -17.24 -9.11 11.87
N GLN A 94 -18.31 -9.73 11.37
CA GLN A 94 -19.62 -9.66 12.00
C GLN A 94 -19.55 -10.12 13.47
N HIS A 95 -20.06 -9.29 14.38
CA HIS A 95 -20.02 -9.49 15.83
C HIS A 95 -18.62 -9.42 16.49
N LEU A 96 -17.55 -9.12 15.73
CA LEU A 96 -16.16 -9.17 16.19
C LEU A 96 -15.36 -7.86 15.95
N CYS A 97 -16.04 -6.72 15.81
CA CYS A 97 -15.43 -5.40 15.51
C CYS A 97 -14.46 -4.84 16.56
N THR A 98 -14.23 -5.57 17.64
CA THR A 98 -13.21 -5.23 18.64
C THR A 98 -11.94 -6.06 18.52
N ILE A 99 -11.93 -7.10 17.67
CA ILE A 99 -10.84 -8.09 17.62
C ILE A 99 -10.42 -8.50 16.20
N GLU A 100 -11.29 -8.36 15.20
CA GLU A 100 -11.01 -8.78 13.82
C GLU A 100 -11.47 -7.73 12.82
N ASP A 101 -10.51 -6.93 12.35
CA ASP A 101 -10.75 -5.82 11.45
C ASP A 101 -9.89 -5.97 10.20
N ALA A 102 -10.29 -5.29 9.12
CA ALA A 102 -9.49 -5.21 7.92
C ALA A 102 -9.60 -3.83 7.27
N THR A 103 -8.57 -3.49 6.50
CA THR A 103 -8.59 -2.32 5.61
C THR A 103 -7.98 -2.67 4.27
N LEU A 104 -8.51 -2.01 3.24
CA LEU A 104 -8.07 -2.08 1.86
C LEU A 104 -7.84 -0.66 1.34
N TYR A 105 -6.69 -0.47 0.72
CA TYR A 105 -6.34 0.73 0.00
C TYR A 105 -5.79 0.35 -1.38
N MET A 106 -6.31 0.93 -2.46
CA MET A 106 -5.91 0.58 -3.83
C MET A 106 -5.77 1.80 -4.72
N HIS A 107 -4.67 1.85 -5.47
CA HIS A 107 -4.48 2.81 -6.54
C HIS A 107 -4.97 2.25 -7.88
N ALA A 108 -5.45 3.12 -8.78
CA ALA A 108 -5.83 2.72 -10.14
C ALA A 108 -4.64 2.11 -10.92
N SER A 109 -3.40 2.51 -10.61
CA SER A 109 -2.17 1.97 -11.20
C SER A 109 -1.89 0.49 -10.86
N GLY A 110 -2.59 -0.09 -9.87
CA GLY A 110 -2.52 -1.52 -9.56
C GLY A 110 -1.87 -1.86 -8.22
N GLU A 111 -1.40 -0.85 -7.49
CA GLU A 111 -0.89 -1.01 -6.14
C GLU A 111 -2.05 -1.28 -5.18
N ILE A 112 -1.95 -2.39 -4.47
CA ILE A 112 -2.89 -2.81 -3.43
C ILE A 112 -2.13 -2.77 -2.10
N TYR A 113 -2.80 -2.30 -1.06
CA TYR A 113 -2.34 -2.29 0.31
C TYR A 113 -3.49 -2.80 1.16
N ALA A 114 -3.27 -3.92 1.84
CA ALA A 114 -4.29 -4.55 2.67
C ALA A 114 -3.71 -4.86 4.04
N ALA A 115 -4.54 -4.71 5.07
CA ALA A 115 -4.18 -5.14 6.42
C ALA A 115 -5.32 -5.91 7.07
N ILE A 116 -4.97 -6.93 7.84
CA ILE A 116 -5.88 -7.70 8.70
C ILE A 116 -5.38 -7.54 10.13
N HIS A 117 -6.21 -6.99 11.01
CA HIS A 117 -5.99 -7.09 12.44
C HIS A 117 -6.55 -8.42 12.96
N THR A 118 -5.74 -9.12 13.74
CA THR A 118 -6.10 -10.37 14.42
C THR A 118 -5.46 -10.38 15.80
N ASP A 119 -6.27 -10.26 16.86
CA ASP A 119 -5.90 -10.24 18.28
C ASP A 119 -4.65 -9.39 18.62
N LYS A 120 -3.44 -9.92 18.38
CA LYS A 120 -2.14 -9.29 18.70
C LYS A 120 -1.29 -8.99 17.47
N LYS A 121 -1.83 -9.10 16.27
CA LYS A 121 -1.07 -8.93 15.03
C LYS A 121 -1.84 -8.09 14.04
N VAL A 122 -1.09 -7.30 13.28
CA VAL A 122 -1.56 -6.72 12.02
C VAL A 122 -0.78 -7.37 10.90
N LEU A 123 -1.46 -8.18 10.08
CA LEU A 123 -0.90 -8.80 8.89
C LEU A 123 -1.00 -7.80 7.75
N TYR A 124 0.13 -7.36 7.20
CA TYR A 124 0.18 -6.37 6.13
C TYR A 124 0.62 -6.99 4.81
N PHE A 125 -0.13 -6.67 3.76
CA PHE A 125 0.06 -7.18 2.40
C PHE A 125 0.12 -6.01 1.43
N THR A 126 1.02 -6.09 0.46
CA THR A 126 1.07 -5.13 -0.65
C THR A 126 1.62 -5.75 -1.94
N THR A 127 1.13 -5.25 -3.08
CA THR A 127 1.73 -5.50 -4.40
C THR A 127 2.87 -4.53 -4.73
N ASP A 128 3.00 -3.42 -4.00
CA ASP A 128 4.03 -2.41 -4.22
C ASP A 128 5.38 -2.87 -3.64
N ALA A 129 6.40 -2.93 -4.49
CA ALA A 129 7.75 -3.34 -4.10
C ALA A 129 8.40 -2.38 -3.11
N GLU A 130 8.16 -1.07 -3.23
CA GLU A 130 8.74 -0.04 -2.35
C GLU A 130 8.25 -0.21 -0.91
N TYR A 131 7.00 -0.63 -0.76
CA TYR A 131 6.32 -0.73 0.53
C TYR A 131 6.22 -2.15 1.07
N LYS A 132 7.01 -3.12 0.57
CA LYS A 132 7.07 -4.46 1.19
C LYS A 132 7.68 -4.45 2.58
N ALA A 133 8.64 -3.55 2.81
CA ALA A 133 9.37 -3.44 4.08
C ALA A 133 8.70 -2.50 5.10
N LYS A 134 7.69 -1.72 4.69
CA LYS A 134 7.02 -0.72 5.53
C LYS A 134 5.60 -0.42 5.04
N PRO A 135 4.63 -0.21 5.93
CA PRO A 135 3.29 0.19 5.56
C PRO A 135 3.25 1.66 5.08
N ILE A 136 2.28 1.97 4.23
CA ILE A 136 1.90 3.35 3.87
C ILE A 136 1.08 4.02 4.98
N ASP A 137 0.99 5.35 4.94
CA ASP A 137 0.27 6.14 5.95
C ASP A 137 -1.18 5.70 6.21
N PRO A 138 -2.03 5.37 5.22
CA PRO A 138 -3.35 4.82 5.47
C PRO A 138 -3.34 3.56 6.34
N ILE A 139 -2.41 2.65 6.09
CA ILE A 139 -2.24 1.42 6.88
C ILE A 139 -1.69 1.73 8.27
N VAL A 140 -0.76 2.69 8.39
CA VAL A 140 -0.27 3.16 9.70
C VAL A 140 -1.42 3.75 10.53
N ARG A 141 -2.33 4.52 9.92
CA ARG A 141 -3.51 5.05 10.61
C ARG A 141 -4.42 3.93 11.12
N PHE A 142 -4.66 2.90 10.31
CA PHE A 142 -5.40 1.71 10.73
C PHE A 142 -4.73 1.03 11.94
N MET A 143 -3.41 0.87 11.91
CA MET A 143 -2.67 0.26 13.02
C MET A 143 -2.75 1.03 14.34
N LYS A 144 -3.00 2.35 14.32
CA LYS A 144 -3.13 3.15 15.55
C LYS A 144 -4.35 2.75 16.40
N ALA A 145 -5.33 2.08 15.81
CA ALA A 145 -6.45 1.50 16.56
C ALA A 145 -6.02 0.28 17.41
N PHE A 146 -4.85 -0.31 17.13
CA PHE A 146 -4.34 -1.53 17.77
C PHE A 146 -2.91 -1.34 18.27
N PRO A 147 -2.67 -0.48 19.28
CA PRO A 147 -1.32 -0.11 19.72
C PRO A 147 -0.50 -1.29 20.25
N GLU A 148 -1.17 -2.35 20.73
CA GLU A 148 -0.54 -3.57 21.27
C GLU A 148 -0.24 -4.61 20.18
N ALA A 149 -0.70 -4.40 18.93
CA ALA A 149 -0.57 -5.38 17.87
C ALA A 149 0.81 -5.30 17.18
N GLN A 150 1.43 -6.46 16.99
CA GLN A 150 2.68 -6.59 16.25
C GLN A 150 2.42 -6.55 14.74
N LEU A 151 3.12 -5.67 14.02
CA LEU A 151 3.13 -5.68 12.57
C LEU A 151 3.84 -6.93 12.02
N VAL A 152 3.20 -7.63 11.09
CA VAL A 152 3.77 -8.75 10.34
C VAL A 152 3.70 -8.44 8.85
N LEU A 153 4.86 -8.34 8.21
CA LEU A 153 4.98 -8.11 6.77
C LEU A 153 4.79 -9.43 6.03
N MET A 154 3.77 -9.51 5.17
CA MET A 154 3.38 -10.75 4.48
C MET A 154 3.87 -10.81 3.03
N SER A 155 4.21 -9.66 2.44
CA SER A 155 4.76 -9.59 1.09
C SER A 155 6.24 -10.02 1.08
N LYS A 156 6.55 -11.05 0.29
CA LYS A 156 7.94 -11.43 -0.06
C LYS A 156 8.40 -10.68 -1.29
#